data_AF-A0A954G815-F1
#
_entry.id   AF-A0A954G815-F1
#
_cell.length_a   1.000
_cell.length_b   1.000
_cell.length_c   1.000
_cell.angle_alpha   90.00
_cell.angle_beta   90.00
_cell.angle_gamma   90.00
#
_symmetry.space_group_name_H-M   'P 1'
#
loop_
_entity.id
_entity.type
_entity.pdbx_description
1 polymer ?
#
loop_
_entity_poly.entity_id
_entity_poly.type
_entity_poly.pdbx_seq_one_letter_code
_entity_poly.pdbx_strand_id
1 'polypeptide(L)'
;LGLLAVIGILLQLFFSAGRFLFPNSTEKDQVPESELHRELAAWLVAAWFCGLLLATPLYYPYPRLTIPWTMSAWLGTAALAGWLDQRSGGTFSELFQSSSRSDQNRFRFKPAVGVVAVAVLLVVIFKPWTLVAWQPRTGLESIAQNILADLRSDSGDNSENAILYTYAEPGLFYYLKAQGHPLTGPVADLEFLNSLSSRNPAYLVAGPHATTDPNFQKQFAAVKDRFELVHSYDYSPSLLVRLNQSVPGDSSETEPVLLYRAR
;
A
#
# COMPACT_ATOMS: atom_id res chain seq x y z
N LEU A 1 -13.39 4.19 9.43
CA LEU A 1 -12.31 4.11 10.46
C LEU A 1 -11.95 5.49 11.01
N GLY A 2 -11.35 6.40 10.24
CA GLY A 2 -10.94 7.72 10.78
C GLY A 2 -12.06 8.51 11.48
N LEU A 3 -13.26 8.58 10.91
CA LEU A 3 -14.38 9.29 11.54
C LEU A 3 -14.93 8.59 12.80
N LEU A 4 -14.97 7.25 12.81
CA LEU A 4 -15.34 6.47 14.00
C LEU A 4 -14.30 6.62 15.10
N ALA A 5 -13.02 6.71 14.73
CA ALA A 5 -11.94 7.00 15.65
C ALA A 5 -12.09 8.40 16.26
N VAL A 6 -12.33 9.43 15.45
CA VAL A 6 -12.59 10.79 15.93
C VAL A 6 -13.77 10.82 16.89
N ILE A 7 -14.87 10.16 16.56
CA ILE A 7 -16.05 10.09 17.44
C ILE A 7 -15.70 9.34 18.74
N GLY A 8 -15.03 8.18 18.69
CA GLY A 8 -14.63 7.43 19.88
C GLY A 8 -13.68 8.21 20.78
N ILE A 9 -12.70 8.89 20.19
CA ILE A 9 -11.76 9.78 20.87
C ILE A 9 -12.51 10.93 21.54
N LEU A 10 -13.38 11.64 20.81
CA LEU A 10 -14.16 12.75 21.36
C LEU A 10 -15.11 12.27 22.47
N LEU A 11 -15.74 11.10 22.33
CA LEU A 11 -16.61 10.56 23.37
C LEU A 11 -15.84 10.17 24.63
N GLN A 12 -14.64 9.60 24.51
CA GLN A 12 -13.79 9.36 25.68
C GLN A 12 -13.33 10.67 26.33
N LEU A 13 -12.95 11.67 25.55
CA LEU A 13 -12.47 12.96 26.06
C LEU A 13 -13.57 13.79 26.73
N PHE A 14 -14.78 13.82 26.17
CA PHE A 14 -15.86 14.72 26.61
C PHE A 14 -16.93 14.03 27.46
N PHE A 15 -17.13 12.71 27.34
CA PHE A 15 -18.13 11.97 28.13
C PHE A 15 -17.55 11.06 29.21
N SER A 16 -16.24 10.74 29.20
CA SER A 16 -15.58 10.28 30.44
C SER A 16 -15.33 11.46 31.39
N ALA A 17 -15.15 12.67 30.83
CA ALA A 17 -15.05 13.92 31.58
C ALA A 17 -16.44 14.38 32.06
N GLY A 18 -17.07 13.60 32.93
CA GLY A 18 -18.23 14.05 33.70
C GLY A 18 -17.92 15.16 34.70
N ARG A 19 -16.64 15.56 34.89
CA ARG A 19 -16.24 16.62 35.84
C ARG A 19 -14.93 17.32 35.43
N PHE A 20 -14.92 18.12 34.36
CA PHE A 20 -14.07 19.33 34.35
C PHE A 20 -14.84 20.50 34.97
N LEU A 21 -15.41 20.28 36.15
CA LEU A 21 -15.65 21.37 37.09
C LEU A 21 -14.32 21.56 37.80
N PHE A 22 -13.69 22.72 37.63
CA PHE A 22 -12.63 23.16 38.53
C PHE A 22 -13.10 22.84 39.96
N PRO A 23 -12.39 21.98 40.71
CA PRO A 23 -12.79 21.69 42.07
C PRO A 23 -12.58 22.98 42.87
N ASN A 24 -13.69 23.66 43.17
CA ASN A 24 -13.69 24.59 44.29
C ASN A 24 -13.25 23.78 45.50
N SER A 25 -12.11 24.20 46.02
CA SER A 25 -11.25 23.43 46.90
C SER A 25 -11.97 23.19 48.23
N THR A 26 -12.44 21.96 48.50
CA THR A 26 -12.71 21.55 49.90
C THR A 26 -12.82 20.06 50.20
N GLU A 27 -12.78 19.13 49.24
CA GLU A 27 -12.89 17.70 49.58
C GLU A 27 -11.97 16.84 48.70
N LYS A 28 -11.00 16.19 49.35
CA LYS A 28 -10.08 15.22 48.73
C LYS A 28 -10.83 13.90 48.49
N ASP A 29 -11.72 13.88 47.51
CA ASP A 29 -12.18 12.62 46.93
C ASP A 29 -11.04 12.09 46.05
N GLN A 30 -10.47 10.95 46.44
CA GLN A 30 -9.46 10.26 45.65
C GLN A 30 -10.13 9.75 44.37
N VAL A 31 -9.89 10.45 43.25
CA VAL A 31 -10.26 9.96 41.92
C VAL A 31 -9.63 8.58 41.74
N PRO A 32 -10.40 7.54 41.36
CA PRO A 32 -9.86 6.20 41.18
C PRO A 32 -8.74 6.22 40.13
N GLU A 33 -7.57 5.64 40.43
CA GLU A 33 -6.41 5.62 39.52
C GLU A 33 -6.76 5.09 38.12
N SER A 34 -7.70 4.14 38.04
CA SER A 34 -8.19 3.57 36.78
C SER A 34 -8.89 4.59 35.86
N GLU A 35 -9.53 5.62 36.41
CA GLU A 35 -10.16 6.69 35.62
C GLU A 35 -9.11 7.63 35.04
N LEU A 36 -8.09 7.98 35.84
CA LEU A 36 -6.96 8.80 35.39
C LEU A 36 -6.18 8.12 34.26
N HIS A 37 -5.89 6.82 34.39
CA HIS A 37 -5.21 6.05 33.34
C HIS A 37 -6.03 5.99 32.03
N ARG A 38 -7.35 5.90 32.14
CA ARG A 38 -8.25 5.88 30.97
C ARG A 38 -8.27 7.22 30.25
N GLU A 39 -8.32 8.33 30.98
CA GLU A 39 -8.26 9.67 30.39
C GLU A 39 -6.92 9.95 29.72
N LEU A 40 -5.81 9.57 30.36
CA LEU A 40 -4.48 9.74 29.79
C LEU A 40 -4.30 8.90 28.51
N ALA A 41 -4.81 7.67 28.50
CA ALA A 41 -4.82 6.83 27.30
C ALA A 41 -5.66 7.46 26.17
N ALA A 42 -6.82 8.03 26.48
CA ALA A 42 -7.66 8.70 25.50
C ALA A 42 -6.97 9.94 24.89
N TRP A 43 -6.33 10.77 25.73
CA TRP A 43 -5.54 11.93 25.27
C TRP A 43 -4.35 11.52 24.41
N LEU A 44 -3.66 10.43 24.76
CA LEU A 44 -2.54 9.92 23.97
C LEU A 44 -3.01 9.45 22.58
N VAL A 45 -4.11 8.69 22.52
CA VAL A 45 -4.70 8.23 21.25
C VAL A 45 -5.20 9.43 20.43
N ALA A 46 -5.79 10.44 21.08
CA ALA A 46 -6.22 11.68 20.44
C ALA A 46 -5.05 12.44 19.81
N ALA A 47 -4.00 12.68 20.58
CA ALA A 47 -2.80 13.36 20.13
C ALA A 47 -2.11 12.60 19.00
N TRP A 48 -2.06 11.26 19.10
CA TRP A 48 -1.52 10.40 18.06
C TRP A 48 -2.33 10.48 16.77
N PHE A 49 -3.66 10.32 16.85
CA PHE A 49 -4.53 10.38 15.69
C PHE A 49 -4.51 11.75 15.03
N CYS A 50 -4.62 12.84 15.80
CA CYS A 50 -4.61 14.21 15.30
C CYS A 50 -3.23 14.61 14.74
N GLY A 51 -2.15 14.22 15.43
CA GLY A 51 -0.78 14.45 14.97
C GLY A 51 -0.52 13.78 13.63
N LEU A 52 -0.97 12.53 13.45
CA LEU A 52 -0.86 11.85 12.17
C LEU A 52 -1.86 12.36 11.13
N LEU A 53 -3.06 12.79 11.51
CA LEU A 53 -4.01 13.41 10.58
C LEU A 53 -3.42 14.69 9.99
N LEU A 54 -2.68 15.47 10.78
CA LEU A 54 -1.99 16.69 10.34
C LEU A 54 -0.69 16.38 9.57
N ALA A 55 0.12 15.44 10.08
CA ALA A 55 1.43 15.13 9.49
C ALA A 55 1.31 14.33 8.18
N THR A 56 0.31 13.46 8.05
CA THR A 56 0.12 12.63 6.85
C THR A 56 0.00 13.50 5.59
N PRO A 57 -0.88 14.51 5.48
CA PRO A 57 -0.96 15.39 4.31
C PRO A 57 0.23 16.34 4.13
N LEU A 58 1.15 16.42 5.09
CA LEU A 58 2.35 17.25 5.01
C LEU A 58 3.61 16.45 4.67
N TYR A 59 3.53 15.11 4.60
CA TYR A 59 4.68 14.23 4.42
C TYR A 59 4.61 13.39 3.13
N TYR A 60 5.26 13.85 2.06
CA TYR A 60 5.54 13.07 0.85
C TYR A 60 6.88 12.31 1.06
N PRO A 61 6.94 10.95 1.13
CA PRO A 61 6.06 9.93 0.55
C PRO A 61 5.21 9.10 1.56
N TYR A 62 3.95 8.86 1.19
CA TYR A 62 2.77 8.67 2.07
C TYR A 62 2.45 7.30 2.71
N PRO A 63 2.85 6.11 2.23
CA PRO A 63 2.27 4.87 2.76
C PRO A 63 2.74 4.47 4.16
N ARG A 64 3.85 5.01 4.64
CA ARG A 64 4.44 4.55 5.90
C ARG A 64 3.72 5.11 7.12
N LEU A 65 3.14 6.31 7.01
CA LEU A 65 2.41 6.97 8.10
C LEU A 65 0.94 6.53 8.16
N THR A 66 0.39 5.95 7.10
CA THR A 66 -0.98 5.42 7.12
C THR A 66 -1.10 4.18 8.00
N ILE A 67 -0.03 3.38 8.15
CA ILE A 67 -0.03 2.22 9.05
C ILE A 67 -0.21 2.63 10.52
N PRO A 68 0.66 3.48 11.12
CA PRO A 68 0.44 3.93 12.49
C PRO A 68 -0.84 4.77 12.62
N TRP A 69 -1.25 5.50 11.58
CA TRP A 69 -2.51 6.25 11.60
C TRP A 69 -3.72 5.32 11.67
N THR A 70 -3.76 4.25 10.88
CA THR A 70 -4.84 3.26 10.94
C THR A 70 -4.87 2.55 12.29
N MET A 71 -3.72 2.22 12.89
CA MET A 71 -3.67 1.66 14.26
C MET A 71 -4.34 2.58 15.29
N SER A 72 -4.03 3.87 15.27
CA SER A 72 -4.71 4.85 16.13
C SER A 72 -6.21 4.92 15.85
N ALA A 73 -6.60 4.77 14.57
CA ALA A 73 -7.99 4.76 14.17
C ALA A 73 -8.76 3.52 14.69
N TRP A 74 -8.11 2.35 14.68
CA TRP A 74 -8.65 1.12 15.25
C TRP A 74 -8.83 1.24 16.76
N LEU A 75 -7.84 1.78 17.48
CA LEU A 75 -7.93 2.02 18.92
C LEU A 75 -9.06 2.99 19.28
N GLY A 76 -9.19 4.10 18.55
CA GLY A 76 -10.31 5.04 18.72
C GLY A 76 -11.67 4.40 18.39
N THR A 77 -11.73 3.50 17.41
CA THR A 77 -12.97 2.77 17.08
C THR A 77 -13.32 1.73 18.16
N ALA A 78 -12.34 1.05 18.75
CA ALA A 78 -12.55 0.14 19.87
C ALA A 78 -13.04 0.90 21.13
N ALA A 79 -12.48 2.08 21.37
CA ALA A 79 -12.95 3.02 22.39
C ALA A 79 -14.41 3.42 22.20
N LEU A 80 -14.81 3.74 20.96
CA LEU A 80 -16.21 4.02 20.60
C LEU A 80 -17.12 2.84 20.91
N ALA A 81 -16.70 1.63 20.52
CA ALA A 81 -17.48 0.41 20.76
C ALA A 81 -17.65 0.15 22.26
N GLY A 82 -16.59 0.27 23.07
CA GLY A 82 -16.67 0.11 24.52
C GLY A 82 -17.54 1.16 25.21
N TRP A 83 -17.52 2.41 24.73
CA TRP A 83 -18.41 3.46 25.24
C TRP A 83 -19.89 3.18 24.91
N LEU A 84 -20.17 2.73 23.68
CA LEU A 84 -21.52 2.37 23.29
C LEU A 84 -22.05 1.20 24.14
N ASP A 85 -21.20 0.21 24.40
CA ASP A 85 -21.50 -0.97 25.21
C ASP A 85 -21.92 -0.60 26.66
N GLN A 86 -21.16 0.30 27.29
CA GLN A 86 -21.47 0.79 28.64
C GLN A 86 -22.80 1.54 28.71
N ARG A 87 -23.23 2.17 27.61
CA ARG A 87 -24.43 3.01 27.58
C ARG A 87 -25.68 2.30 27.07
N SER A 88 -25.52 1.21 26.30
CA SER A 88 -26.65 0.44 25.76
C SER A 88 -27.25 -0.57 26.75
N GLY A 89 -26.63 -0.81 27.90
CA GLY A 89 -27.13 -1.71 28.94
C GLY A 89 -27.32 -3.17 28.48
N GLY A 90 -26.74 -3.50 27.32
CA GLY A 90 -26.78 -4.81 26.68
C GLY A 90 -25.53 -4.94 25.83
N THR A 91 -24.82 -6.04 26.02
CA THR A 91 -23.46 -6.23 25.51
C THR A 91 -23.48 -6.29 23.98
N PHE A 92 -22.61 -5.56 23.28
CA PHE A 92 -22.45 -5.64 21.82
C PHE A 92 -22.17 -7.08 21.34
N SER A 93 -21.61 -7.93 22.22
CA SER A 93 -21.45 -9.36 21.98
C SER A 93 -22.78 -10.12 21.85
N GLU A 94 -23.82 -9.73 22.60
CA GLU A 94 -25.17 -10.32 22.52
C GLU A 94 -25.86 -9.95 21.19
N LEU A 95 -25.54 -8.78 20.63
CA LEU A 95 -26.03 -8.35 19.32
C LEU A 95 -25.45 -9.18 18.16
N PHE A 96 -24.23 -9.70 18.28
CA PHE A 96 -23.62 -10.59 17.29
C PHE A 96 -23.95 -12.08 17.52
N GLN A 97 -24.30 -12.48 18.74
CA GLN A 97 -24.68 -13.86 19.08
C GLN A 97 -26.19 -14.15 18.94
N SER A 98 -27.06 -13.14 18.86
CA SER A 98 -28.52 -13.31 18.78
C SER A 98 -29.07 -13.62 17.37
N SER A 99 -28.40 -14.47 16.60
CA SER A 99 -28.94 -15.02 15.33
C SER A 99 -29.87 -16.23 15.52
N SER A 100 -30.27 -16.56 16.74
CA SER A 100 -31.25 -17.63 16.99
C SER A 100 -32.25 -17.27 18.08
N ARG A 101 -33.21 -16.40 17.75
CA ARG A 101 -34.62 -16.62 18.07
C ARG A 101 -35.49 -15.59 17.37
N SER A 102 -36.41 -16.15 16.58
CA SER A 102 -37.59 -15.50 16.03
C SER A 102 -38.30 -14.68 17.10
N ASP A 103 -38.46 -13.37 16.86
CA ASP A 103 -39.73 -12.74 17.23
C ASP A 103 -40.07 -11.54 16.36
N GLN A 104 -41.37 -11.46 16.09
CA GLN A 104 -42.02 -10.64 15.09
C GLN A 104 -42.04 -9.15 15.47
N ASN A 105 -41.78 -8.32 14.46
CA ASN A 105 -42.38 -7.00 14.28
C ASN A 105 -42.01 -5.87 15.27
N ARG A 106 -40.87 -5.22 15.00
CA ARG A 106 -40.74 -3.75 14.96
C ARG A 106 -39.45 -3.44 14.21
N PHE A 107 -39.53 -2.58 13.19
CA PHE A 107 -38.39 -2.04 12.44
C PHE A 107 -37.56 -1.10 13.35
N ARG A 108 -36.98 -1.64 14.43
CA ARG A 108 -35.90 -0.97 15.18
C ARG A 108 -34.68 -1.13 14.30
N PHE A 109 -34.33 -0.07 13.57
CA PHE A 109 -33.00 0.07 12.98
C PHE A 109 -31.98 -0.30 14.04
N LYS A 110 -31.39 -1.49 13.93
CA LYS A 110 -30.31 -1.90 14.84
C LYS A 110 -29.20 -0.85 14.65
N PRO A 111 -28.73 -0.17 15.70
CA PRO A 111 -27.77 0.93 15.58
C PRO A 111 -26.49 0.50 14.83
N ALA A 112 -26.14 -0.79 14.90
CA ALA A 112 -25.08 -1.40 14.10
C ALA A 112 -25.24 -1.22 12.57
N VAL A 113 -26.46 -1.33 12.04
CA VAL A 113 -26.74 -1.17 10.59
C VAL A 113 -26.56 0.28 10.17
N GLY A 114 -26.96 1.23 11.01
CA GLY A 114 -26.77 2.66 10.75
C GLY A 114 -25.29 3.05 10.72
N VAL A 115 -24.49 2.53 11.66
CA VAL A 115 -23.03 2.78 11.71
C VAL A 115 -22.33 2.22 10.48
N VAL A 116 -22.67 1.00 10.06
CA VAL A 116 -22.11 0.38 8.84
C VAL A 116 -22.51 1.18 7.59
N ALA A 117 -23.77 1.59 7.46
CA ALA A 117 -24.24 2.37 6.32
C ALA A 117 -23.54 3.73 6.22
N VAL A 118 -23.36 4.43 7.35
CA VAL A 118 -22.61 5.70 7.40
C VAL A 118 -21.13 5.48 7.07
N ALA A 119 -20.51 4.43 7.60
CA ALA A 119 -19.11 4.12 7.28
C ALA A 119 -18.90 3.81 5.79
N VAL A 120 -19.80 3.04 5.17
CA VAL A 120 -19.76 2.75 3.73
C VAL A 120 -19.99 4.02 2.91
N LEU A 121 -20.99 4.83 3.27
CA LEU A 121 -21.27 6.10 2.59
C LEU A 121 -20.06 7.04 2.64
N LEU A 122 -19.37 7.11 3.78
CA LEU A 122 -18.15 7.92 3.92
C LEU A 122 -16.99 7.39 3.07
N VAL A 123 -16.79 6.06 3.00
CA VAL A 123 -15.77 5.46 2.11
C VAL A 123 -16.05 5.81 0.65
N VAL A 124 -17.32 5.79 0.24
CA VAL A 124 -17.73 6.16 -1.13
C VAL A 124 -17.54 7.66 -1.40
N ILE A 125 -17.90 8.53 -0.45
CA ILE A 125 -17.76 9.99 -0.60
C ILE A 125 -16.29 10.42 -0.66
N PHE A 126 -15.46 9.91 0.26
CA PHE A 126 -14.06 10.32 0.37
C PHE A 126 -13.16 9.72 -0.70
N LYS A 127 -13.65 8.74 -1.48
CA LYS A 127 -12.95 8.08 -2.59
C LYS A 127 -11.47 7.81 -2.28
N PRO A 128 -11.14 7.04 -1.23
CA PRO A 128 -9.76 6.86 -0.78
C PRO A 128 -8.83 6.28 -1.86
N TRP A 129 -9.39 5.60 -2.86
CA TRP A 129 -8.71 5.10 -4.06
C TRP A 129 -8.08 6.20 -4.95
N THR A 130 -8.44 7.47 -4.82
CA THR A 130 -7.78 8.57 -5.54
C THR A 130 -6.55 9.10 -4.83
N LEU A 131 -6.26 8.67 -3.60
CA LEU A 131 -5.08 9.10 -2.86
C LEU A 131 -3.83 8.39 -3.41
N VAL A 132 -2.73 9.15 -3.53
CA VAL A 132 -1.43 8.67 -4.03
C VAL A 132 -0.94 7.39 -3.34
N ALA A 133 -1.26 7.24 -2.05
CA ALA A 133 -0.88 6.06 -1.26
C ALA A 133 -1.46 4.74 -1.81
N TRP A 134 -2.64 4.79 -2.44
CA TRP A 134 -3.39 3.64 -2.95
C TRP A 134 -3.28 3.47 -4.47
N GLN A 135 -2.41 4.24 -5.14
CA GLN A 135 -2.16 4.04 -6.56
C GLN A 135 -1.60 2.62 -6.84
N PRO A 136 -2.03 1.97 -7.93
CA PRO A 136 -1.54 0.65 -8.30
C PRO A 136 -0.04 0.72 -8.61
N ARG A 137 0.70 -0.33 -8.23
CA ARG A 137 2.16 -0.46 -8.41
C ARG A 137 2.54 -1.67 -9.26
N THR A 138 1.58 -2.14 -10.04
CA THR A 138 1.64 -3.38 -10.83
C THR A 138 2.20 -3.15 -12.24
N GLY A 139 2.72 -1.95 -12.56
CA GLY A 139 3.19 -1.64 -13.92
C GLY A 139 4.31 -2.55 -14.42
N LEU A 140 5.31 -2.85 -13.57
CA LEU A 140 6.37 -3.80 -13.94
C LEU A 140 5.88 -5.25 -13.99
N GLU A 141 4.86 -5.59 -13.20
CA GLU A 141 4.22 -6.91 -13.25
C GLU A 141 3.53 -7.12 -14.59
N SER A 142 2.75 -6.13 -15.07
CA SER A 142 2.13 -6.19 -16.39
C SER A 142 3.15 -6.24 -17.52
N ILE A 143 4.27 -5.51 -17.41
CA ILE A 143 5.35 -5.57 -18.40
C ILE A 143 6.00 -6.95 -18.42
N ALA A 144 6.27 -7.56 -17.25
CA ALA A 144 6.79 -8.92 -17.17
C ALA A 144 5.82 -9.93 -17.81
N GLN A 145 4.50 -9.78 -17.59
CA GLN A 145 3.49 -10.63 -18.23
C GLN A 145 3.53 -10.50 -19.75
N ASN A 146 3.63 -9.27 -20.25
CA ASN A 146 3.70 -8.99 -21.69
C ASN A 146 5.00 -9.55 -22.30
N ILE A 147 6.15 -9.38 -21.65
CA ILE A 147 7.43 -9.97 -22.09
C ILE A 147 7.31 -11.49 -22.25
N LEU A 148 6.73 -12.18 -21.26
CA LEU A 148 6.57 -13.63 -21.33
C LEU A 148 5.53 -14.05 -22.37
N ALA A 149 4.47 -13.27 -22.57
CA ALA A 149 3.49 -13.52 -23.62
C ALA A 149 4.11 -13.38 -25.02
N ASP A 150 4.90 -12.32 -25.23
CA ASP A 150 5.57 -12.05 -26.50
C ASP A 150 6.62 -13.14 -26.80
N LEU A 151 7.42 -13.55 -25.81
CA LEU A 151 8.38 -14.65 -25.96
C LEU A 151 7.72 -15.99 -26.32
N ARG A 152 6.56 -16.30 -25.71
CA ARG A 152 5.80 -17.51 -26.07
C ARG A 152 5.27 -17.44 -27.50
N SER A 153 4.84 -16.25 -27.94
CA SER A 153 4.35 -16.05 -29.30
C SER A 153 5.47 -16.16 -30.35
N ASP A 154 6.66 -15.65 -30.04
CA ASP A 154 7.77 -15.51 -30.99
C ASP A 154 8.66 -16.77 -31.05
N SER A 155 8.77 -17.51 -29.93
CA SER A 155 9.67 -18.67 -29.80
C SER A 155 8.97 -20.02 -29.56
N GLY A 156 7.64 -20.06 -29.44
CA GLY A 156 6.87 -21.30 -29.23
C GLY A 156 7.40 -22.14 -28.05
N ASP A 157 7.65 -23.43 -28.28
CA ASP A 157 8.21 -24.37 -27.28
C ASP A 157 9.61 -23.99 -26.76
N ASN A 158 10.38 -23.18 -27.51
CA ASN A 158 11.69 -22.72 -27.06
C ASN A 158 11.62 -21.51 -26.11
N SER A 159 10.43 -20.98 -25.83
CA SER A 159 10.25 -19.85 -24.91
C SER A 159 10.69 -20.19 -23.48
N GLU A 160 10.48 -21.41 -23.01
CA GLU A 160 10.93 -21.85 -21.68
C GLU A 160 12.46 -21.99 -21.58
N ASN A 161 13.13 -22.18 -22.72
CA ASN A 161 14.59 -22.29 -22.82
C ASN A 161 15.27 -20.94 -23.08
N ALA A 162 14.50 -19.87 -23.26
CA ALA A 162 15.04 -18.53 -23.44
C ALA A 162 15.64 -18.00 -22.13
N ILE A 163 16.86 -17.49 -22.20
CA ILE A 163 17.53 -16.90 -21.03
C ILE A 163 17.23 -15.40 -21.00
N LEU A 164 16.60 -14.92 -19.94
CA LEU A 164 16.29 -13.52 -19.71
C LEU A 164 17.29 -12.92 -18.72
N TYR A 165 18.19 -12.09 -19.23
CA TYR A 165 19.07 -11.26 -18.42
C TYR A 165 18.40 -9.92 -18.11
N THR A 166 18.46 -9.49 -16.86
CA THR A 166 17.86 -8.23 -16.39
C THR A 166 18.97 -7.32 -15.86
N TYR A 167 19.14 -6.14 -16.46
CA TYR A 167 20.16 -5.18 -16.04
C TYR A 167 19.54 -4.08 -15.17
N ALA A 168 20.07 -3.87 -13.97
CA ALA A 168 19.64 -2.81 -13.03
C ALA A 168 18.11 -2.75 -12.72
N GLU A 169 17.33 -3.78 -13.04
CA GLU A 169 15.87 -3.80 -12.86
C GLU A 169 15.42 -4.90 -11.89
N PRO A 170 15.59 -4.72 -10.57
CA PRO A 170 15.26 -5.74 -9.57
C PRO A 170 13.76 -6.07 -9.54
N GLY A 171 12.88 -5.09 -9.84
CA GLY A 171 11.44 -5.31 -9.90
C GLY A 171 11.04 -6.25 -11.04
N LEU A 172 11.57 -6.03 -12.24
CA LEU A 172 11.32 -6.92 -13.38
C LEU A 172 11.88 -8.31 -13.15
N PHE A 173 13.11 -8.41 -12.62
CA PHE A 173 13.69 -9.70 -12.25
C PHE A 173 12.79 -10.49 -11.30
N TYR A 174 12.27 -9.84 -10.25
CA TYR A 174 11.36 -10.46 -9.31
C TYR A 174 10.08 -10.97 -10.00
N TYR A 175 9.41 -10.14 -10.81
CA TYR A 175 8.14 -10.52 -11.43
C TYR A 175 8.30 -11.61 -12.51
N LEU A 176 9.35 -11.56 -13.32
CA LEU A 176 9.62 -12.60 -14.31
C LEU A 176 9.83 -13.97 -13.64
N LYS A 177 10.57 -13.99 -12.52
CA LYS A 177 10.77 -15.21 -11.73
C LYS A 177 9.50 -15.66 -11.01
N ALA A 178 8.74 -14.73 -10.42
CA ALA A 178 7.48 -15.03 -9.72
C ALA A 178 6.40 -15.58 -10.68
N GLN A 179 6.43 -15.19 -11.95
CA GLN A 179 5.55 -15.69 -13.01
C GLN A 179 6.00 -17.04 -13.59
N GLY A 180 7.06 -17.63 -13.05
CA GLY A 180 7.49 -19.00 -13.35
C GLY A 180 8.48 -19.14 -14.49
N HIS A 181 9.10 -18.05 -14.99
CA HIS A 181 10.17 -18.18 -15.97
C HIS A 181 11.47 -18.67 -15.30
N PRO A 182 11.97 -19.88 -15.64
CA PRO A 182 13.04 -20.51 -14.87
C PRO A 182 14.42 -19.90 -15.14
N LEU A 183 14.66 -19.42 -16.36
CA LEU A 183 15.97 -18.95 -16.83
C LEU A 183 16.08 -17.42 -16.79
N THR A 184 15.82 -16.82 -15.63
CA THR A 184 16.06 -15.39 -15.39
C THR A 184 17.32 -15.15 -14.58
N GLY A 185 18.17 -14.22 -14.99
CA GLY A 185 19.36 -13.81 -14.25
C GLY A 185 19.49 -12.29 -14.14
N PRO A 186 19.79 -11.72 -12.97
CA PRO A 186 20.22 -10.34 -12.89
C PRO A 186 21.68 -10.25 -13.37
N VAL A 187 22.00 -9.21 -14.13
CA VAL A 187 23.36 -8.97 -14.63
C VAL A 187 23.87 -7.60 -14.20
N ALA A 188 25.17 -7.52 -13.89
CA ALA A 188 25.87 -6.28 -13.55
C ALA A 188 26.68 -5.73 -14.74
N ASP A 189 26.98 -6.59 -15.71
CA ASP A 189 27.74 -6.28 -16.92
C ASP A 189 27.17 -7.02 -18.13
N LEU A 190 27.72 -6.73 -19.31
CA LEU A 190 27.35 -7.37 -20.57
C LEU A 190 28.33 -8.50 -20.97
N GLU A 191 29.17 -9.00 -20.04
CA GLU A 191 30.15 -10.06 -20.34
C GLU A 191 29.48 -11.41 -20.59
N PHE A 192 28.24 -11.60 -20.15
CA PHE A 192 27.44 -12.81 -20.43
C PHE A 192 27.33 -13.10 -21.94
N LEU A 193 27.45 -12.06 -22.78
CA LEU A 193 27.50 -12.17 -24.24
C LEU A 193 28.64 -13.08 -24.75
N ASN A 194 29.70 -13.27 -23.96
CA ASN A 194 30.82 -14.14 -24.31
C ASN A 194 30.56 -15.62 -23.98
N SER A 195 29.51 -15.89 -23.21
CA SER A 195 29.11 -17.25 -22.76
C SER A 195 27.81 -17.75 -23.41
N LEU A 196 27.33 -17.06 -24.45
CA LEU A 196 26.08 -17.42 -25.11
C LEU A 196 26.19 -18.79 -25.79
N SER A 197 25.17 -19.62 -25.58
CA SER A 197 25.02 -20.89 -26.29
C SER A 197 24.12 -20.69 -27.50
N SER A 198 24.49 -21.26 -28.65
CA SER A 198 23.64 -21.24 -29.86
C SER A 198 22.34 -22.05 -29.70
N ARG A 199 22.22 -22.85 -28.64
CA ARG A 199 21.03 -23.69 -28.38
C ARG A 199 19.89 -22.91 -27.74
N ASN A 200 20.19 -21.89 -26.93
CA ASN A 200 19.20 -21.16 -26.14
C ASN A 200 19.25 -19.66 -26.48
N PRO A 201 18.15 -19.05 -26.95
CA PRO A 201 18.15 -17.63 -27.25
C PRO A 201 18.32 -16.83 -25.95
N ALA A 202 19.19 -15.83 -25.97
CA ALA A 202 19.42 -14.94 -24.84
C ALA A 202 18.83 -13.56 -25.11
N TYR A 203 18.13 -13.04 -24.11
CA TYR A 203 17.49 -11.75 -24.12
C TYR A 203 18.04 -10.88 -23.00
N LEU A 204 18.13 -9.58 -23.26
CA LEU A 204 18.48 -8.56 -22.28
C LEU A 204 17.27 -7.64 -22.10
N VAL A 205 16.81 -7.53 -20.85
CA VAL A 205 15.79 -6.59 -20.43
C VAL A 205 16.47 -5.41 -19.75
N ALA A 206 16.30 -4.23 -20.33
CA ALA A 206 16.84 -2.97 -19.82
C ALA A 206 15.69 -1.99 -19.60
N GLY A 207 15.49 -1.58 -18.34
CA GLY A 207 14.46 -0.61 -17.98
C GLY A 207 15.03 0.79 -17.73
N PRO A 208 14.23 1.66 -17.09
CA PRO A 208 14.59 3.05 -16.83
C PRO A 208 15.85 3.23 -15.95
N HIS A 209 16.13 2.30 -15.05
CA HIS A 209 17.32 2.35 -14.20
C HIS A 209 18.57 1.98 -15.00
N ALA A 210 18.46 1.08 -15.99
CA ALA A 210 19.56 0.76 -16.89
C ALA A 210 19.87 1.96 -17.81
N THR A 211 18.84 2.61 -18.35
CA THR A 211 19.05 3.74 -19.28
C THR A 211 19.66 4.96 -18.61
N THR A 212 19.41 5.17 -17.32
CA THR A 212 19.98 6.27 -16.53
C THR A 212 21.38 5.96 -15.99
N ASP A 213 21.83 4.70 -16.00
CA ASP A 213 23.17 4.31 -15.52
C ASP A 213 24.26 4.62 -16.57
N PRO A 214 25.23 5.52 -16.28
CA PRO A 214 26.33 5.83 -17.19
C PRO A 214 27.21 4.62 -17.51
N ASN A 215 27.34 3.65 -16.60
CA ASN A 215 28.15 2.46 -16.82
C ASN A 215 27.49 1.54 -17.85
N PHE A 216 26.18 1.34 -17.75
CA PHE A 216 25.41 0.62 -18.74
C PHE A 216 25.56 1.25 -20.12
N GLN A 217 25.40 2.57 -20.24
CA GLN A 217 25.50 3.26 -21.54
C GLN A 217 26.87 3.06 -22.20
N LYS A 218 27.96 3.14 -21.41
CA LYS A 218 29.32 2.90 -21.91
C LYS A 218 29.51 1.46 -22.39
N GLN A 219 29.07 0.48 -21.62
CA GLN A 219 29.20 -0.93 -21.98
C GLN A 219 28.33 -1.28 -23.18
N PHE A 220 27.07 -0.84 -23.17
CA PHE A 220 26.09 -1.12 -24.22
C PHE A 220 26.52 -0.51 -25.56
N ALA A 221 27.08 0.70 -25.56
CA ALA A 221 27.61 1.32 -26.78
C ALA A 221 28.67 0.47 -27.48
N ALA A 222 29.52 -0.24 -26.72
CA ALA A 222 30.58 -1.08 -27.27
C ALA A 222 30.06 -2.39 -27.88
N VAL A 223 28.88 -2.86 -27.47
CA VAL A 223 28.29 -4.15 -27.90
C VAL A 223 26.95 -4.00 -28.61
N LYS A 224 26.54 -2.77 -28.94
CA LYS A 224 25.21 -2.45 -29.49
C LYS A 224 24.88 -3.27 -30.74
N ASP A 225 25.87 -3.48 -31.62
CA ASP A 225 25.68 -4.22 -32.87
C ASP A 225 25.40 -5.73 -32.68
N ARG A 226 25.68 -6.25 -31.48
CA ARG A 226 25.40 -7.63 -31.06
C ARG A 226 23.98 -7.80 -30.50
N PHE A 227 23.21 -6.72 -30.42
CA PHE A 227 21.84 -6.74 -29.95
C PHE A 227 20.87 -6.32 -31.05
N GLU A 228 19.71 -6.96 -31.03
CA GLU A 228 18.56 -6.58 -31.83
C GLU A 228 17.44 -6.14 -30.89
N LEU A 229 16.87 -4.95 -31.12
CA LEU A 229 15.71 -4.52 -30.36
C LEU A 229 14.49 -5.32 -30.83
N VAL A 230 13.91 -6.11 -29.93
CA VAL A 230 12.72 -6.93 -30.21
C VAL A 230 11.45 -6.14 -29.90
N HIS A 231 11.38 -5.54 -28.71
CA HIS A 231 10.20 -4.80 -28.26
C HIS A 231 10.58 -3.66 -27.30
N SER A 232 9.79 -2.59 -27.34
CA SER A 232 9.74 -1.55 -26.31
C SER A 232 8.38 -1.57 -25.60
N TYR A 233 8.37 -1.59 -24.27
CA TYR A 233 7.16 -1.54 -23.45
C TYR A 233 7.08 -0.20 -22.73
N ASP A 234 5.92 0.43 -22.76
CA ASP A 234 5.71 1.70 -22.08
C ASP A 234 5.47 1.47 -20.58
N TYR A 235 6.40 1.93 -19.75
CA TYR A 235 6.26 1.94 -18.30
C TYR A 235 5.81 3.31 -17.80
N SER A 236 4.66 3.34 -17.14
CA SER A 236 4.16 4.54 -16.46
C SER A 236 4.27 4.34 -14.94
N PRO A 237 5.38 4.76 -14.30
CA PRO A 237 5.52 4.62 -12.86
C PRO A 237 4.49 5.48 -12.11
N SER A 238 3.91 4.92 -11.05
CA SER A 238 3.07 5.69 -10.13
C SER A 238 3.85 6.85 -9.50
N LEU A 239 3.14 7.90 -9.07
CA LEU A 239 3.79 9.07 -8.44
C LEU A 239 4.66 8.67 -7.25
N LEU A 240 4.24 7.67 -6.49
CA LEU A 240 5.01 7.17 -5.36
C LEU A 240 6.34 6.54 -5.78
N VAL A 241 6.35 5.76 -6.86
CA VAL A 241 7.57 5.12 -7.37
C VAL A 241 8.54 6.19 -7.86
N ARG A 242 8.04 7.20 -8.59
CA ARG A 242 8.85 8.34 -9.05
C ARG A 242 9.45 9.14 -7.90
N LEU A 243 8.68 9.43 -6.86
CA LEU A 243 9.19 10.13 -5.67
C LEU A 243 10.26 9.35 -4.91
N ASN A 244 10.35 8.03 -5.11
CA ASN A 244 11.37 7.19 -4.50
C ASN A 244 12.64 7.05 -5.37
N GLN A 245 12.62 7.59 -6.60
CA GLN A 245 13.79 7.63 -7.48
C GLN A 245 14.67 8.84 -7.12
N SER A 246 15.98 8.73 -7.35
CA SER A 246 16.97 9.76 -7.01
C SER A 246 16.88 11.01 -7.90
N VAL A 247 16.25 10.91 -9.07
CA VAL A 247 16.00 12.01 -10.00
C VAL A 247 14.53 11.94 -10.41
N PRO A 248 13.65 12.79 -9.87
CA PRO A 248 12.26 12.82 -10.31
C PRO A 248 12.22 13.35 -11.74
N GLY A 249 11.90 12.48 -12.69
CA GLY A 249 11.61 12.84 -14.09
C GLY A 249 10.29 13.63 -14.21
N ASP A 250 9.95 14.03 -15.43
CA ASP A 250 8.77 14.87 -15.64
C ASP A 250 7.47 14.10 -15.36
N SER A 251 6.46 14.79 -14.81
CA SER A 251 5.28 14.13 -14.21
C SER A 251 4.37 13.36 -15.20
N SER A 252 4.62 13.47 -16.50
CA SER A 252 3.88 12.78 -17.57
C SER A 252 4.74 11.82 -18.41
N GLU A 253 6.00 11.57 -18.03
CA GLU A 253 6.90 10.79 -18.87
C GLU A 253 6.66 9.28 -18.73
N THR A 254 6.34 8.64 -19.86
CA THR A 254 6.42 7.20 -20.01
C THR A 254 7.89 6.81 -20.16
N GLU A 255 8.36 5.91 -19.33
CA GLU A 255 9.73 5.41 -19.38
C GLU A 255 9.73 4.07 -20.14
N PRO A 256 10.61 3.85 -21.13
CA PRO A 256 10.58 2.60 -21.88
C PRO A 256 11.29 1.48 -21.12
N VAL A 257 10.72 0.27 -21.17
CA VAL A 257 11.41 -0.99 -20.88
C VAL A 257 11.73 -1.67 -22.21
N LEU A 258 13.01 -1.91 -22.46
CA LEU A 258 13.50 -2.40 -23.74
C LEU A 258 13.88 -3.87 -23.61
N LEU A 259 13.41 -4.67 -24.57
CA LEU A 259 13.76 -6.07 -24.73
C LEU A 259 14.67 -6.22 -25.95
N TYR A 260 15.91 -6.62 -25.70
CA TYR A 260 16.90 -6.91 -26.72
C TYR A 260 17.11 -8.41 -26.84
N ARG A 261 17.35 -8.89 -28.06
CA ARG A 261 17.82 -10.24 -28.35
C ARG A 261 19.30 -10.20 -28.70
N ALA A 262 20.09 -11.05 -28.08
CA ALA A 262 21.50 -11.21 -28.46
C ALA A 262 21.62 -11.97 -29.78
N ARG A 263 22.52 -11.51 -30.64
CA ARG A 263 22.87 -12.13 -31.94
C ARG A 263 24.00 -13.12 -31.83
#